data_AF-A0A0K1FEF1-F1
#
_entry.id   AF-A0A0K1FEF1-F1
#
_cell.length_a   1.000
_cell.length_b   1.000
_cell.length_c   1.000
_cell.angle_alpha   90.00
_cell.angle_beta   90.00
_cell.angle_gamma   90.00
#
_symmetry.space_group_name_H-M   'P 1'
#
loop_
_entity.id
_entity.type
_entity.pdbx_description
1 polymer ?
#
loop_
_entity_poly.entity_id
_entity_poly.type
_entity_poly.pdbx_seq_one_letter_code
_entity_poly.pdbx_strand_id
1 'polypeptide(L)'
;MNQNIAINFFSPVRCEKDPDAETGLQISVVREGAFVLEVGSELFPGFQTNEAPLANVVDLLAQKGERLHRVYCLVTPQCLSAEMGGEDRGLVVEEHGERSEYPSQFEFWCSRMKRLRPALAETDFIPILLHYHEDTLIEDIESQVASLTERIKADAGGFAEWHACHIYADITGGARYVTMMMTSVMQFLQYDGMRVEKMIYADFKTLSLENRIFDVHGTIDVYKLVAGADAFVSYGISRTIEEYFDYDAESGTSGKPISDALKGVLRAMHTFSDAIQICQTGNIPPALSALSTAITIFLDVPEEDRTVDDRMFMQIIDTITEGYGELLGETEDEAARYVLIIRWCIDKRLLQQAMTLATEWIPVCFVRQGIVYPVSAYMPCAERAVDRMHPGWMQNFIINSTQYWNAIQKMCVDTYKPILADALERGIVPEGAPSLVLSYCKLGQTFQHLRENPAEIRTLPEDVLWLYELVCAQIEKENTGQRWTVPKLLQDATAWDRIKSKLLNRILEKKNNPLVFRLLGIQKCKFPSGSSDDLDRRWAAWADTWTKMLETMGIVQTDCGREPMLSCLRSYFYLREQRNQVNHATAENTLGRREIDGLLDNVLEELSAAASNSQEER
;
A
#
# COMPACT_ATOMS: atom_id res chain seq x y z
N MET A 1 6.01 33.93 -9.02
CA MET A 1 6.56 34.31 -10.34
C MET A 1 7.75 33.40 -10.57
N ASN A 2 7.85 32.74 -11.72
CA ASN A 2 8.88 31.72 -11.95
C ASN A 2 10.28 32.33 -11.85
N GLN A 3 11.16 31.70 -11.07
CA GLN A 3 12.57 32.06 -10.96
C GLN A 3 13.41 31.18 -11.88
N ASN A 4 13.66 31.64 -13.10
CA ASN A 4 14.59 30.97 -14.01
C ASN A 4 16.06 31.25 -13.62
N ILE A 5 16.83 30.20 -13.38
CA ILE A 5 18.27 30.26 -13.11
C ILE A 5 19.04 29.36 -14.08
N ALA A 6 20.29 29.72 -14.37
CA ALA A 6 21.20 28.86 -15.10
C ALA A 6 22.41 28.49 -14.24
N ILE A 7 22.94 27.30 -14.47
CA ILE A 7 24.24 26.88 -13.94
C ILE A 7 25.14 26.61 -15.12
N ASN A 8 26.24 27.34 -15.23
CA ASN A 8 27.12 27.33 -16.38
C ASN A 8 28.56 26.99 -16.00
N PHE A 9 29.26 26.20 -16.81
CA PHE A 9 30.69 26.02 -16.63
C PHE A 9 31.46 27.08 -17.39
N PHE A 10 32.35 27.82 -16.73
CA PHE A 10 33.22 28.78 -17.38
C PHE A 10 34.60 28.18 -17.66
N SER A 11 34.87 27.95 -18.94
CA SER A 11 36.20 27.54 -19.40
C SER A 11 37.13 28.75 -19.53
N PRO A 12 38.43 28.62 -19.24
CA PRO A 12 39.41 29.65 -19.56
C PRO A 12 39.33 30.09 -21.03
N VAL A 13 39.47 31.38 -21.26
CA VAL A 13 39.55 31.98 -22.59
C VAL A 13 40.83 31.50 -23.26
N ARG A 14 40.73 31.11 -24.53
CA ARG A 14 41.90 30.68 -25.29
C ARG A 14 42.75 31.89 -25.68
N CYS A 15 43.86 32.07 -25.00
CA CYS A 15 44.85 33.09 -25.32
C CYS A 15 45.88 32.61 -26.36
N GLU A 16 46.46 33.55 -27.10
CA GLU A 16 47.64 33.34 -27.95
C GLU A 16 48.88 33.04 -27.09
N LYS A 17 49.93 32.49 -27.71
CA LYS A 17 51.13 32.04 -26.98
C LYS A 17 51.95 33.18 -26.40
N ASP A 18 52.07 34.27 -27.16
CA ASP A 18 52.84 35.45 -26.78
C ASP A 18 51.89 36.49 -26.19
N PRO A 19 52.28 37.18 -25.10
CA PRO A 19 51.47 38.26 -24.53
C PRO A 19 51.39 39.44 -25.50
N ASP A 20 50.40 40.29 -25.31
CA ASP A 20 50.28 41.53 -26.06
C ASP A 20 51.52 42.42 -25.87
N ALA A 21 52.05 42.93 -26.97
CA ALA A 21 53.31 43.67 -26.98
C ALA A 21 53.21 45.07 -26.37
N GLU A 22 52.01 45.64 -26.26
CA GLU A 22 51.79 47.00 -25.73
C GLU A 22 51.54 46.97 -24.22
N THR A 23 50.73 46.02 -23.76
CA THR A 23 50.25 45.93 -22.36
C THR A 23 51.00 44.88 -21.54
N GLY A 24 51.61 43.88 -22.18
CA GLY A 24 52.23 42.73 -21.52
C GLY A 24 51.22 41.72 -20.95
N LEU A 25 49.90 41.94 -21.16
CA LEU A 25 48.83 41.03 -20.76
C LEU A 25 48.70 39.85 -21.72
N GLN A 26 47.97 38.80 -21.32
CA GLN A 26 47.59 37.77 -22.28
C GLN A 26 46.67 38.36 -23.35
N ILE A 27 46.83 37.92 -24.60
CA ILE A 27 45.97 38.35 -25.71
C ILE A 27 45.10 37.19 -26.21
N SER A 28 43.82 37.45 -26.40
CA SER A 28 42.87 36.51 -27.02
C SER A 28 42.32 37.10 -28.31
N VAL A 29 42.39 36.34 -29.40
CA VAL A 29 41.77 36.72 -30.68
C VAL A 29 40.47 35.95 -30.83
N VAL A 30 39.35 36.65 -30.89
CA VAL A 30 38.01 36.05 -31.01
C VAL A 30 37.84 35.42 -32.39
N ARG A 31 37.74 34.09 -32.42
CA ARG A 31 37.47 33.31 -33.64
C ARG A 31 36.16 32.56 -33.46
N GLU A 32 35.09 33.14 -33.96
CA GLU A 32 33.73 32.61 -33.75
C GLU A 32 33.48 31.36 -34.62
N GLY A 33 32.79 30.39 -34.02
CA GLY A 33 32.14 29.29 -34.69
C GLY A 33 30.63 29.48 -34.65
N ALA A 34 29.96 29.19 -35.76
CA ALA A 34 28.50 29.19 -35.80
C ALA A 34 27.94 27.97 -35.06
N PHE A 35 26.96 28.17 -34.17
CA PHE A 35 26.20 27.15 -33.48
C PHE A 35 24.74 27.15 -33.91
N VAL A 36 24.21 25.97 -34.17
CA VAL A 36 22.77 25.73 -34.32
C VAL A 36 22.16 25.61 -32.93
N LEU A 37 21.30 26.56 -32.58
CA LEU A 37 20.52 26.54 -31.34
C LEU A 37 19.28 25.64 -31.52
N GLU A 38 18.70 25.17 -30.40
CA GLU A 38 17.45 24.40 -30.42
C GLU A 38 16.28 25.28 -30.91
N VAL A 39 16.32 26.55 -30.52
CA VAL A 39 15.25 27.50 -30.74
C VAL A 39 15.83 28.79 -31.30
N GLY A 40 15.80 28.88 -32.63
CA GLY A 40 16.30 30.02 -33.40
C GLY A 40 16.57 29.62 -34.84
N SER A 41 16.11 30.42 -35.81
CA SER A 41 16.44 30.22 -37.23
C SER A 41 17.85 30.74 -37.59
N GLU A 42 18.46 31.54 -36.71
CA GLU A 42 19.78 32.14 -36.93
C GLU A 42 20.87 31.43 -36.12
N LEU A 43 22.05 31.29 -36.75
CA LEU A 43 23.22 30.68 -36.13
C LEU A 43 23.79 31.61 -35.05
N PHE A 44 24.13 31.06 -33.89
CA PHE A 44 24.81 31.81 -32.84
C PHE A 44 26.33 31.85 -33.09
N PRO A 45 26.95 33.02 -33.19
CA PRO A 45 28.40 33.14 -33.35
C PRO A 45 29.09 32.98 -31.98
N GLY A 46 29.38 31.73 -31.61
CA GLY A 46 30.00 31.38 -30.33
C GLY A 46 31.52 31.35 -30.41
N PHE A 47 32.18 31.87 -29.38
CA PHE A 47 33.63 31.87 -29.22
C PHE A 47 34.11 30.86 -28.18
N GLN A 48 33.48 30.82 -27.00
CA GLN A 48 33.76 29.83 -25.96
C GLN A 48 32.68 28.75 -25.88
N THR A 49 33.03 27.62 -25.25
CA THR A 49 32.19 26.42 -25.26
C THR A 49 30.84 26.58 -24.56
N ASN A 50 30.75 27.56 -23.67
CA ASN A 50 29.65 27.82 -22.76
C ASN A 50 28.80 29.04 -23.16
N GLU A 51 29.15 29.76 -24.23
CA GLU A 51 28.37 30.89 -24.75
C GLU A 51 27.09 30.41 -25.44
N ALA A 52 27.20 29.42 -26.33
CA ALA A 52 26.07 28.91 -27.10
C ALA A 52 24.99 28.22 -26.23
N PRO A 53 25.34 27.39 -25.21
CA PRO A 53 24.36 26.88 -24.25
C PRO A 53 23.58 27.98 -23.54
N LEU A 54 24.27 29.00 -23.01
CA LEU A 54 23.61 30.10 -22.30
C LEU A 54 22.73 30.93 -23.25
N ALA A 55 23.21 31.21 -24.46
CA ALA A 55 22.41 31.89 -25.48
C ALA A 55 21.13 31.11 -25.83
N ASN A 56 21.22 29.78 -25.96
CA ASN A 56 20.07 28.92 -26.20
C ASN A 56 19.00 29.06 -25.10
N VAL A 57 19.41 29.04 -23.82
CA VAL A 57 18.48 29.22 -22.68
C VAL A 57 17.81 30.59 -22.74
N VAL A 58 18.57 31.65 -23.00
CA VAL A 58 18.05 33.01 -23.05
C VAL A 58 17.03 33.16 -24.17
N ASP A 59 17.33 32.63 -25.36
CA ASP A 59 16.44 32.71 -26.53
C ASP A 59 15.15 31.89 -26.31
N LEU A 60 15.27 30.72 -25.68
CA LEU A 60 14.12 29.90 -25.24
C LEU A 60 13.19 30.65 -24.29
N LEU A 61 13.76 31.29 -23.26
CA LEU A 61 12.99 32.06 -22.27
C LEU A 61 12.35 33.29 -22.91
N ALA A 62 13.08 33.99 -23.79
CA ALA A 62 12.57 35.16 -24.49
C ALA A 62 11.33 34.84 -25.34
N GLN A 63 11.27 33.67 -26.00
CA GLN A 63 10.09 33.23 -26.74
C GLN A 63 8.86 33.00 -25.85
N LYS A 64 9.08 32.61 -24.59
CA LYS A 64 8.02 32.46 -23.58
C LYS A 64 7.66 33.80 -22.89
N GLY A 65 8.34 34.90 -23.24
CA GLY A 65 8.19 36.18 -22.56
C GLY A 65 8.78 36.19 -21.14
N GLU A 66 9.68 35.26 -20.86
CA GLU A 66 10.37 35.12 -19.57
C GLU A 66 11.83 35.59 -19.67
N ARG A 67 12.48 35.75 -18.51
CA ARG A 67 13.90 36.13 -18.42
C ARG A 67 14.67 35.20 -17.51
N LEU A 68 16.00 35.21 -17.67
CA LEU A 68 16.93 34.55 -16.77
C LEU A 68 17.30 35.50 -15.63
N HIS A 69 17.13 35.07 -14.38
CA HIS A 69 17.36 35.92 -13.21
C HIS A 69 18.82 35.85 -12.74
N ARG A 70 19.38 34.64 -12.68
CA ARG A 70 20.74 34.40 -12.19
C ARG A 70 21.46 33.35 -13.04
N VAL A 71 22.77 33.51 -13.17
CA VAL A 71 23.68 32.51 -13.77
C VAL A 71 24.78 32.19 -12.77
N TYR A 72 24.73 30.99 -12.18
CA TYR A 72 25.81 30.46 -11.36
C TYR A 72 26.91 29.93 -12.27
N CYS A 73 28.05 30.60 -12.26
CA CYS A 73 29.17 30.29 -13.15
C CYS A 73 30.24 29.53 -12.36
N LEU A 74 30.40 28.24 -12.63
CA LEU A 74 31.49 27.45 -12.08
C LEU A 74 32.80 27.89 -12.74
N VAL A 75 33.71 28.48 -11.96
CA VAL A 75 34.91 29.16 -12.45
C VAL A 75 36.14 28.66 -11.71
N THR A 76 37.24 28.47 -12.42
CA THR A 76 38.53 28.18 -11.79
C THR A 76 39.22 29.50 -11.35
N PRO A 77 40.11 29.47 -10.35
CA PRO A 77 40.78 30.67 -9.85
C PRO A 77 41.47 31.51 -10.94
N GLN A 78 42.02 30.87 -11.98
CA GLN A 78 42.79 31.54 -13.04
C GLN A 78 41.94 32.42 -13.97
N CYS A 79 40.62 32.35 -13.85
CA CYS A 79 39.67 33.08 -14.69
C CYS A 79 39.07 34.31 -14.01
N LEU A 80 39.26 34.44 -12.70
CA LEU A 80 38.68 35.49 -11.87
C LEU A 80 39.75 36.47 -11.43
N SER A 81 39.40 37.75 -11.34
CA SER A 81 40.28 38.77 -10.76
C SER A 81 40.55 38.51 -9.28
N ALA A 82 41.65 39.06 -8.77
CA ALA A 82 41.97 38.99 -7.33
C ALA A 82 40.88 39.57 -6.43
N GLU A 83 40.14 40.60 -6.90
CA GLU A 83 39.01 41.19 -6.18
C GLU A 83 37.85 40.21 -5.99
N MET A 84 37.67 39.28 -6.95
CA MET A 84 36.68 38.20 -6.89
C MET A 84 37.24 36.90 -6.29
N GLY A 85 38.44 36.93 -5.69
CA GLY A 85 39.08 35.78 -5.06
C GLY A 85 39.84 34.85 -6.01
N GLY A 86 40.15 35.30 -7.23
CA GLY A 86 40.93 34.55 -8.22
C GLY A 86 42.38 35.01 -8.39
N GLU A 87 42.99 34.56 -9.47
CA GLU A 87 44.42 34.74 -9.79
C GLU A 87 44.66 35.48 -11.13
N ASP A 88 43.59 35.79 -11.87
CA ASP A 88 43.65 36.48 -13.16
C ASP A 88 44.11 37.93 -12.99
N ARG A 89 44.92 38.40 -13.93
CA ARG A 89 45.51 39.74 -13.97
C ARG A 89 45.01 40.58 -15.15
N GLY A 90 44.06 40.05 -15.91
CA GLY A 90 43.46 40.71 -17.06
C GLY A 90 44.01 40.23 -18.39
N LEU A 91 43.29 40.59 -19.45
CA LEU A 91 43.59 40.21 -20.83
C LEU A 91 43.24 41.33 -21.81
N VAL A 92 43.94 41.33 -22.94
CA VAL A 92 43.55 42.07 -24.14
C VAL A 92 42.75 41.13 -25.04
N VAL A 93 41.60 41.60 -25.52
CA VAL A 93 40.80 40.88 -26.52
C VAL A 93 40.78 41.66 -27.82
N GLU A 94 41.07 40.96 -28.91
CA GLU A 94 40.87 41.44 -30.27
C GLU A 94 39.64 40.78 -30.89
N GLU A 95 38.62 41.59 -31.17
CA GLU A 95 37.33 41.14 -31.72
C GLU A 95 36.93 42.04 -32.89
N HIS A 96 36.74 41.45 -34.07
CA HIS A 96 36.45 42.18 -35.31
C HIS A 96 37.43 43.32 -35.64
N GLY A 97 38.68 43.22 -35.18
CA GLY A 97 39.72 44.23 -35.38
C GLY A 97 39.72 45.36 -34.34
N GLU A 98 38.81 45.35 -33.38
CA GLU A 98 38.84 46.24 -32.22
C GLU A 98 39.55 45.57 -31.04
N ARG A 99 40.41 46.34 -30.36
CA ARG A 99 41.16 45.90 -29.18
C ARG A 99 40.55 46.49 -27.92
N SER A 100 40.34 45.65 -26.92
CA SER A 100 39.79 46.07 -25.61
C SER A 100 40.49 45.34 -24.47
N GLU A 101 40.76 46.07 -23.39
CA GLU A 101 41.32 45.52 -22.16
C GLU A 101 40.20 45.13 -21.18
N TYR A 102 40.37 43.98 -20.54
CA TYR A 102 39.46 43.48 -19.52
C TYR A 102 40.23 43.07 -18.27
N PRO A 103 39.70 43.33 -17.07
CA PRO A 103 40.38 43.03 -15.80
C PRO A 103 40.41 41.53 -15.46
N SER A 104 39.56 40.72 -16.08
CA SER A 104 39.63 39.25 -16.03
C SER A 104 38.93 38.61 -17.23
N GLN A 105 39.26 37.35 -17.50
CA GLN A 105 38.60 36.51 -18.51
C GLN A 105 37.09 36.37 -18.25
N PHE A 106 36.71 36.22 -16.98
CA PHE A 106 35.30 36.12 -16.59
C PHE A 106 34.52 37.40 -16.89
N GLU A 107 35.09 38.57 -16.62
CA GLU A 107 34.44 39.86 -16.90
C GLU A 107 34.30 40.15 -18.38
N PHE A 108 35.32 39.78 -19.18
CA PHE A 108 35.21 39.79 -20.65
C PHE A 108 34.01 38.97 -21.10
N TRP A 109 33.91 37.72 -20.68
CA TRP A 109 32.81 36.84 -21.07
C TRP A 109 31.44 37.36 -20.63
N CYS A 110 31.32 37.87 -19.38
CA CYS A 110 30.07 38.47 -18.90
C CYS A 110 29.63 39.65 -19.79
N SER A 111 30.58 40.54 -20.12
CA SER A 111 30.33 41.71 -20.96
C SER A 111 29.97 41.32 -22.39
N ARG A 112 30.67 40.34 -22.96
CA ARG A 112 30.38 39.77 -24.28
C ARG A 112 29.00 39.14 -24.33
N MET A 113 28.63 38.30 -23.36
CA MET A 113 27.30 37.66 -23.32
C MET A 113 26.16 38.68 -23.22
N LYS A 114 26.31 39.72 -22.37
CA LYS A 114 25.32 40.81 -22.28
C LYS A 114 25.21 41.61 -23.59
N ARG A 115 26.32 41.79 -24.31
CA ARG A 115 26.34 42.45 -25.63
C ARG A 115 25.66 41.59 -26.71
N LEU A 116 25.95 40.29 -26.75
CA LEU A 116 25.36 39.35 -27.73
C LEU A 116 23.88 39.06 -27.45
N ARG A 117 23.46 39.12 -26.19
CA ARG A 117 22.08 38.90 -25.74
C ARG A 117 21.66 39.95 -24.70
N PRO A 118 21.08 41.08 -25.14
CA PRO A 118 20.66 42.17 -24.27
C PRO A 118 19.64 41.77 -23.18
N ALA A 119 18.90 40.67 -23.36
CA ALA A 119 18.01 40.11 -22.34
C ALA A 119 18.74 39.73 -21.03
N LEU A 120 20.07 39.60 -21.06
CA LEU A 120 20.93 39.35 -19.90
C LEU A 120 21.33 40.61 -19.12
N ALA A 121 20.91 41.82 -19.55
CA ALA A 121 21.34 43.08 -18.93
C ALA A 121 21.11 43.10 -17.42
N GLU A 122 19.92 42.67 -16.98
CA GLU A 122 19.47 42.57 -15.58
C GLU A 122 19.68 41.18 -14.95
N THR A 123 20.44 40.31 -15.62
CA THR A 123 20.78 38.98 -15.07
C THR A 123 22.02 39.09 -14.18
N ASP A 124 21.94 38.50 -13.00
CA ASP A 124 23.04 38.42 -12.05
C ASP A 124 23.96 37.26 -12.40
N PHE A 125 25.21 37.57 -12.75
CA PHE A 125 26.26 36.57 -12.97
C PHE A 125 27.01 36.34 -11.67
N ILE A 126 26.92 35.11 -11.14
CA ILE A 126 27.41 34.75 -9.82
C ILE A 126 28.58 33.76 -9.98
N PRO A 127 29.83 34.17 -9.75
CA PRO A 127 30.95 33.24 -9.79
C PRO A 127 30.90 32.27 -8.60
N ILE A 128 31.10 30.98 -8.90
CA ILE A 128 31.26 29.88 -7.96
C ILE A 128 32.67 29.32 -8.15
N LEU A 129 33.55 29.63 -7.21
CA LEU A 129 34.95 29.22 -7.28
C LEU A 129 35.06 27.71 -7.10
N LEU A 130 35.70 27.05 -8.05
CA LEU A 130 36.01 25.63 -7.97
C LEU A 130 37.34 25.42 -7.24
N HIS A 131 37.31 24.55 -6.23
CA HIS A 131 38.50 24.15 -5.48
C HIS A 131 38.92 22.73 -5.86
N TYR A 132 40.23 22.53 -5.99
CA TYR A 132 40.85 21.24 -6.27
C TYR A 132 42.18 21.16 -5.53
N HIS A 133 42.18 20.48 -4.38
CA HIS A 133 43.40 20.13 -3.66
C HIS A 133 43.60 18.62 -3.75
N GLU A 134 44.79 18.19 -4.22
CA GLU A 134 45.07 16.76 -4.45
C GLU A 134 44.88 15.92 -3.17
N ASP A 135 45.28 16.45 -2.02
CA ASP A 135 45.22 15.75 -0.73
C ASP A 135 43.80 15.66 -0.14
N THR A 136 42.85 16.49 -0.58
CA THR A 136 41.47 16.56 -0.04
C THR A 136 40.40 16.52 -1.13
N LEU A 137 40.73 15.99 -2.33
CA LEU A 137 39.88 16.09 -3.52
C LEU A 137 38.41 15.64 -3.30
N ILE A 138 38.20 14.53 -2.59
CA ILE A 138 36.84 14.02 -2.35
C ILE A 138 36.06 14.96 -1.42
N GLU A 139 36.69 15.42 -0.33
CA GLU A 139 36.09 16.37 0.61
C GLU A 139 35.78 17.70 -0.07
N ASP A 140 36.68 18.18 -0.94
CA ASP A 140 36.47 19.39 -1.75
C ASP A 140 35.25 19.24 -2.67
N ILE A 141 35.09 18.09 -3.34
CA ILE A 141 33.94 17.85 -4.23
C ILE A 141 32.64 17.82 -3.42
N GLU A 142 32.59 17.06 -2.32
CA GLU A 142 31.41 16.97 -1.46
C GLU A 142 31.03 18.33 -0.87
N SER A 143 32.03 19.08 -0.38
CA SER A 143 31.84 20.44 0.13
C SER A 143 31.32 21.39 -0.95
N GLN A 144 31.79 21.27 -2.19
CA GLN A 144 31.30 22.07 -3.32
C GLN A 144 29.86 21.72 -3.70
N VAL A 145 29.47 20.44 -3.70
CA VAL A 145 28.07 20.01 -3.89
C VAL A 145 27.18 20.66 -2.83
N ALA A 146 27.56 20.53 -1.55
CA ALA A 146 26.80 21.08 -0.43
C ALA A 146 26.68 22.60 -0.54
N SER A 147 27.80 23.29 -0.71
CA SER A 147 27.85 24.76 -0.76
C SER A 147 27.07 25.35 -1.92
N LEU A 148 27.16 24.75 -3.11
CA LEU A 148 26.41 25.21 -4.28
C LEU A 148 24.90 24.96 -4.11
N THR A 149 24.53 23.79 -3.59
CA THR A 149 23.14 23.44 -3.32
C THR A 149 22.52 24.39 -2.29
N GLU A 150 23.22 24.64 -1.17
CA GLU A 150 22.79 25.57 -0.13
C GLU A 150 22.62 26.99 -0.67
N ARG A 151 23.59 27.46 -1.47
CA ARG A 151 23.53 28.79 -2.08
C ARG A 151 22.32 28.95 -2.99
N ILE A 152 22.09 28.00 -3.91
CA ILE A 152 20.93 28.05 -4.81
C ILE A 152 19.62 28.03 -4.04
N LYS A 153 19.51 27.18 -3.00
CA LYS A 153 18.33 27.09 -2.14
C LYS A 153 18.04 28.38 -1.38
N ALA A 154 19.09 29.03 -0.87
CA ALA A 154 18.98 30.32 -0.18
C ALA A 154 18.52 31.42 -1.15
N ASP A 155 19.15 31.49 -2.33
CA ASP A 155 18.85 32.49 -3.37
C ASP A 155 17.44 32.30 -3.98
N ALA A 156 16.91 31.07 -3.97
CA ALA A 156 15.55 30.75 -4.42
C ALA A 156 14.44 31.24 -3.46
N GLY A 157 14.78 31.67 -2.24
CA GLY A 157 13.81 32.21 -1.27
C GLY A 157 13.29 31.19 -0.23
N GLY A 158 13.89 30.00 -0.15
CA GLY A 158 13.55 28.96 0.82
C GLY A 158 12.40 28.03 0.39
N PHE A 159 12.07 27.05 1.25
CA PHE A 159 11.22 25.89 0.94
C PHE A 159 9.90 26.21 0.22
N ALA A 160 9.23 27.29 0.60
CA ALA A 160 7.95 27.66 0.01
C ALA A 160 8.04 28.07 -1.47
N GLU A 161 9.19 28.56 -1.94
CA GLU A 161 9.37 29.11 -3.29
C GLU A 161 10.10 28.15 -4.25
N TRP A 162 10.67 27.05 -3.73
CA TRP A 162 11.49 26.13 -4.52
C TRP A 162 10.77 25.53 -5.73
N HIS A 163 9.47 25.24 -5.62
CA HIS A 163 8.65 24.73 -6.73
C HIS A 163 8.50 25.70 -7.90
N ALA A 164 8.73 27.00 -7.69
CA ALA A 164 8.72 28.03 -8.72
C ALA A 164 10.13 28.32 -9.28
N CYS A 165 11.16 27.59 -8.84
CA CYS A 165 12.52 27.70 -9.34
C CYS A 165 12.75 26.74 -10.51
N HIS A 166 13.13 27.29 -11.66
CA HIS A 166 13.37 26.58 -12.92
C HIS A 166 14.84 26.66 -13.29
N ILE A 167 15.48 25.52 -13.50
CA ILE A 167 16.93 25.36 -13.61
C ILE A 167 17.30 24.92 -15.02
N TYR A 168 18.28 25.62 -15.60
CA TYR A 168 18.88 25.29 -16.89
C TYR A 168 20.38 25.06 -16.69
N ALA A 169 20.87 23.85 -16.93
CA ALA A 169 22.26 23.50 -16.65
C ALA A 169 23.07 23.30 -17.95
N ASP A 170 24.23 23.93 -18.06
CA ASP A 170 25.24 23.58 -19.07
C ASP A 170 26.15 22.46 -18.53
N ILE A 171 26.34 21.41 -19.34
CA ILE A 171 27.29 20.32 -19.06
C ILE A 171 28.38 20.19 -20.13
N THR A 172 28.50 21.16 -21.02
CA THR A 172 29.47 21.15 -22.12
C THR A 172 30.90 21.23 -21.62
N GLY A 173 31.15 22.10 -20.64
CA GLY A 173 32.49 22.45 -20.18
C GLY A 173 32.92 21.74 -18.89
N GLY A 174 34.23 21.78 -18.64
CA GLY A 174 34.83 21.43 -17.36
C GLY A 174 35.50 20.06 -17.29
N ALA A 175 36.22 19.85 -16.19
CA ALA A 175 36.76 18.54 -15.89
C ALA A 175 35.61 17.57 -15.64
N ARG A 176 35.75 16.31 -16.03
CA ARG A 176 34.68 15.29 -15.96
C ARG A 176 34.06 15.17 -14.56
N TYR A 177 34.84 15.41 -13.50
CA TYR A 177 34.34 15.37 -12.13
C TYR A 177 33.34 16.51 -11.82
N VAL A 178 33.49 17.69 -12.45
CA VAL A 178 32.58 18.84 -12.28
C VAL A 178 31.22 18.52 -12.87
N THR A 179 31.18 17.84 -14.02
CA THR A 179 29.93 17.34 -14.60
C THR A 179 29.24 16.34 -13.66
N MET A 180 30.00 15.44 -13.03
CA MET A 180 29.45 14.51 -12.02
C MET A 180 28.93 15.25 -10.79
N MET A 181 29.70 16.20 -10.25
CA MET A 181 29.30 17.07 -9.14
C MET A 181 27.99 17.80 -9.46
N MET A 182 27.89 18.34 -10.68
CA MET A 182 26.69 19.01 -11.17
C MET A 182 25.47 18.09 -11.19
N THR A 183 25.61 16.84 -11.68
CA THR A 183 24.51 15.87 -11.62
C THR A 183 24.01 15.64 -10.20
N SER A 184 24.90 15.56 -9.20
CA SER A 184 24.52 15.45 -7.78
C SER A 184 23.79 16.69 -7.27
N VAL A 185 24.26 17.89 -7.61
CA VAL A 185 23.59 19.15 -7.24
C VAL A 185 22.18 19.19 -7.82
N MET A 186 22.00 18.85 -9.10
CA MET A 186 20.67 18.79 -9.72
C MET A 186 19.74 17.79 -9.04
N GLN A 187 20.24 16.61 -8.64
CA GLN A 187 19.44 15.62 -7.90
C GLN A 187 18.93 16.18 -6.57
N PHE A 188 19.79 16.86 -5.79
CA PHE A 188 19.34 17.50 -4.55
C PHE A 188 18.29 18.58 -4.79
N LEU A 189 18.50 19.44 -5.79
CA LEU A 189 17.57 20.52 -6.10
C LEU A 189 16.21 19.99 -6.60
N GLN A 190 16.22 18.93 -7.42
CA GLN A 190 14.99 18.24 -7.86
C GLN A 190 14.26 17.57 -6.71
N TYR A 191 14.99 16.90 -5.81
CA TYR A 191 14.41 16.27 -4.62
C TYR A 191 13.66 17.29 -3.75
N ASP A 192 14.19 18.51 -3.65
CA ASP A 192 13.58 19.62 -2.93
C ASP A 192 12.47 20.35 -3.72
N GLY A 193 12.06 19.79 -4.87
CA GLY A 193 10.91 20.26 -5.64
C GLY A 193 11.20 21.34 -6.68
N MET A 194 12.48 21.71 -6.87
CA MET A 194 12.86 22.60 -7.98
C MET A 194 12.79 21.87 -9.32
N ARG A 195 12.54 22.61 -10.41
CA ARG A 195 12.36 22.02 -11.75
C ARG A 195 13.61 22.19 -12.57
N VAL A 196 14.29 21.10 -12.92
CA VAL A 196 15.30 21.13 -13.98
C VAL A 196 14.57 21.07 -15.31
N GLU A 197 14.57 22.18 -16.03
CA GLU A 197 13.85 22.31 -17.30
C GLU A 197 14.67 21.76 -18.45
N LYS A 198 15.98 22.02 -18.46
CA LYS A 198 16.91 21.54 -19.49
C LYS A 198 18.30 21.28 -18.92
N MET A 199 18.96 20.30 -19.53
CA MET A 199 20.39 20.07 -19.39
C MET A 199 21.00 20.13 -20.77
N ILE A 200 21.89 21.10 -21.00
CA ILE A 200 22.33 21.50 -22.32
C ILE A 200 23.77 21.07 -22.56
N TYR A 201 24.00 20.50 -23.74
CA TYR A 201 25.33 20.11 -24.22
C TYR A 201 25.59 20.72 -25.60
N ALA A 202 26.69 21.46 -25.75
CA ALA A 202 27.15 21.95 -27.04
C ALA A 202 28.09 20.94 -27.70
N ASP A 203 27.68 20.43 -28.85
CA ASP A 203 28.48 19.60 -29.71
C ASP A 203 29.36 20.45 -30.64
N PHE A 204 30.64 20.11 -30.73
CA PHE A 204 31.64 20.76 -31.60
C PHE A 204 31.95 19.88 -32.80
N LYS A 205 30.92 19.58 -33.60
CA LYS A 205 31.01 18.67 -34.75
C LYS A 205 31.55 17.28 -34.41
N THR A 206 31.30 16.82 -33.18
CA THR A 206 31.70 15.48 -32.73
C THR A 206 30.57 14.49 -33.00
N LEU A 207 29.33 14.89 -32.75
CA LEU A 207 28.13 14.10 -32.98
C LEU A 207 27.38 14.52 -34.25
N SER A 208 27.53 15.79 -34.65
CA SER A 208 26.86 16.42 -35.79
C SER A 208 27.84 16.92 -36.84
N LEU A 209 27.36 17.26 -38.03
CA LEU A 209 28.17 17.90 -39.08
C LEU A 209 28.43 19.40 -38.79
N GLU A 210 27.67 19.98 -37.87
CA GLU A 210 27.70 21.40 -37.49
C GLU A 210 27.87 21.52 -35.97
N ASN A 211 28.30 22.68 -35.46
CA ASN A 211 28.24 22.87 -34.02
C ASN A 211 26.77 23.02 -33.61
N ARG A 212 26.31 22.27 -32.63
CA ARG A 212 24.88 22.19 -32.29
C ARG A 212 24.65 22.03 -30.81
N ILE A 213 23.58 22.63 -30.31
CA ILE A 213 23.09 22.43 -28.96
C ILE A 213 22.14 21.23 -28.88
N PHE A 214 22.33 20.38 -27.87
CA PHE A 214 21.47 19.26 -27.52
C PHE A 214 20.92 19.43 -26.11
N ASP A 215 19.64 19.08 -25.94
CA ASP A 215 19.06 18.84 -24.63
C ASP A 215 19.26 17.37 -24.25
N VAL A 216 19.93 17.14 -23.14
CA VAL A 216 20.25 15.82 -22.59
C VAL A 216 19.58 15.60 -21.23
N HIS A 217 18.59 16.41 -20.85
CA HIS A 217 17.86 16.30 -19.58
C HIS A 217 17.36 14.87 -19.30
N GLY A 218 16.93 14.15 -20.34
CA GLY A 218 16.46 12.76 -20.23
C GLY A 218 17.46 11.78 -19.61
N THR A 219 18.76 12.12 -19.57
CA THR A 219 19.79 11.32 -18.89
C THR A 219 19.68 11.36 -17.36
N ILE A 220 19.25 12.49 -16.79
CA ILE A 220 19.00 12.64 -15.34
C ILE A 220 17.69 11.96 -14.96
N ASP A 221 16.66 12.01 -15.81
CA ASP A 221 15.37 11.39 -15.51
C ASP A 221 15.47 9.87 -15.32
N VAL A 222 16.50 9.21 -15.84
CA VAL A 222 16.74 7.77 -15.61
C VAL A 222 16.84 7.44 -14.12
N TYR A 223 17.38 8.34 -13.29
CA TYR A 223 17.42 8.14 -11.84
C TYR A 223 16.02 8.07 -11.22
N LYS A 224 15.02 8.77 -11.78
CA LYS A 224 13.62 8.66 -11.35
C LYS A 224 13.06 7.28 -11.66
N LEU A 225 13.38 6.71 -12.82
CA LEU A 225 12.95 5.36 -13.17
C LEU A 225 13.50 4.32 -12.19
N VAL A 226 14.79 4.41 -11.83
CA VAL A 226 15.43 3.53 -10.84
C VAL A 226 14.82 3.71 -9.45
N ALA A 227 14.67 4.96 -8.98
CA ALA A 227 14.05 5.25 -7.70
C ALA A 227 12.58 4.80 -7.65
N GLY A 228 11.85 4.93 -8.76
CA GLY A 228 10.49 4.45 -8.88
C GLY A 228 10.39 2.93 -8.85
N ALA A 229 11.33 2.21 -9.46
CA ALA A 229 11.42 0.75 -9.35
C ALA A 229 11.61 0.32 -7.89
N ASP A 230 12.54 0.97 -7.18
CA ASP A 230 12.79 0.70 -5.77
C ASP A 230 11.55 1.01 -4.89
N ALA A 231 10.89 2.14 -5.13
CA ALA A 231 9.67 2.52 -4.42
C ALA A 231 8.52 1.52 -4.67
N PHE A 232 8.36 1.04 -5.91
CA PHE A 232 7.35 0.06 -6.25
C PHE A 232 7.64 -1.30 -5.60
N VAL A 233 8.87 -1.78 -5.70
CA VAL A 233 9.27 -3.07 -5.10
C VAL A 233 9.25 -3.01 -3.57
N SER A 234 9.60 -1.88 -2.96
CA SER A 234 9.68 -1.74 -1.51
C SER A 234 8.34 -1.42 -0.86
N TYR A 235 7.46 -0.68 -1.52
CA TYR A 235 6.24 -0.13 -0.90
C TYR A 235 4.97 -0.29 -1.75
N GLY A 236 5.07 -0.85 -2.95
CA GLY A 236 3.96 -0.95 -3.89
C GLY A 236 3.55 0.37 -4.53
N ILE A 237 4.38 1.42 -4.46
CA ILE A 237 4.04 2.77 -4.96
C ILE A 237 4.58 2.94 -6.39
N SER A 238 3.69 3.17 -7.35
CA SER A 238 4.05 3.30 -8.78
C SER A 238 4.30 4.73 -9.26
N ARG A 239 3.91 5.74 -8.47
CA ARG A 239 3.87 7.16 -8.87
C ARG A 239 5.14 7.67 -9.55
N THR A 240 6.32 7.37 -9.03
CA THR A 240 7.58 7.88 -9.60
C THR A 240 7.91 7.25 -10.96
N ILE A 241 7.46 6.01 -11.22
CA ILE A 241 7.56 5.39 -12.55
C ILE A 241 6.60 6.09 -13.51
N GLU A 242 5.37 6.36 -13.08
CA GLU A 242 4.39 7.10 -13.88
C GLU A 242 4.90 8.49 -14.26
N GLU A 243 5.50 9.22 -13.31
CA GLU A 243 6.13 10.53 -13.53
C GLU A 243 7.28 10.46 -14.55
N TYR A 244 8.09 9.38 -14.57
CA TYR A 244 9.14 9.20 -15.57
C TYR A 244 8.60 9.06 -17.00
N PHE A 245 7.45 8.40 -17.17
CA PHE A 245 6.80 8.23 -18.47
C PHE A 245 5.82 9.36 -18.81
N ASP A 246 5.65 10.34 -17.92
CA ASP A 246 4.59 11.34 -18.01
C ASP A 246 3.23 10.66 -18.26
N TYR A 247 2.97 9.58 -17.52
CA TYR A 247 1.79 8.74 -17.66
C TYR A 247 0.67 9.21 -16.73
N ASP A 248 -0.49 9.47 -17.30
CA ASP A 248 -1.71 9.80 -16.57
C ASP A 248 -2.61 8.56 -16.50
N ALA A 249 -2.80 8.04 -15.29
CA ALA A 249 -3.60 6.84 -15.05
C ALA A 249 -5.10 7.03 -15.32
N GLU A 250 -5.63 8.24 -15.20
CA GLU A 250 -7.05 8.53 -15.44
C GLU A 250 -7.36 8.56 -16.94
N SER A 251 -6.51 9.24 -17.72
CA SER A 251 -6.68 9.34 -19.18
C SER A 251 -6.07 8.16 -19.95
N GLY A 252 -5.13 7.43 -19.33
CA GLY A 252 -4.35 6.36 -19.97
C GLY A 252 -3.37 6.86 -21.03
N THR A 253 -3.00 8.15 -20.98
CA THR A 253 -2.08 8.79 -21.93
C THR A 253 -0.67 8.91 -21.35
N SER A 254 0.33 8.99 -22.22
CA SER A 254 1.73 9.16 -21.85
C SER A 254 2.36 10.25 -22.71
N GLY A 255 3.13 11.13 -22.10
CA GLY A 255 3.95 12.11 -22.83
C GLY A 255 5.13 11.47 -23.57
N LYS A 256 5.55 10.27 -23.17
CA LYS A 256 6.59 9.49 -23.84
C LYS A 256 6.03 8.50 -24.86
N PRO A 257 6.75 8.23 -25.96
CA PRO A 257 6.32 7.27 -26.96
C PRO A 257 6.56 5.84 -26.45
N ILE A 258 5.61 5.31 -25.67
CA ILE A 258 5.63 3.94 -25.13
C ILE A 258 4.60 3.04 -25.82
N SER A 259 4.86 1.72 -25.80
CA SER A 259 3.93 0.71 -26.32
C SER A 259 2.63 0.65 -25.50
N ASP A 260 1.55 0.15 -26.12
CA ASP A 260 0.30 -0.10 -25.40
C ASP A 260 0.44 -1.19 -24.34
N ALA A 261 1.37 -2.13 -24.52
CA ALA A 261 1.71 -3.13 -23.52
C ALA A 261 2.31 -2.48 -22.26
N LEU A 262 3.26 -1.54 -22.40
CA LEU A 262 3.80 -0.80 -21.26
C LEU A 262 2.74 0.08 -20.59
N LYS A 263 1.86 0.74 -21.34
CA LYS A 263 0.70 1.46 -20.75
C LYS A 263 -0.18 0.52 -19.92
N GLY A 264 -0.36 -0.72 -20.38
CA GLY A 264 -1.06 -1.77 -19.64
C GLY A 264 -0.39 -2.09 -18.30
N VAL A 265 0.93 -2.22 -18.29
CA VAL A 265 1.72 -2.41 -17.06
C VAL A 265 1.57 -1.22 -16.12
N LEU A 266 1.77 0.01 -16.60
CA LEU A 266 1.65 1.22 -15.78
C LEU A 266 0.26 1.35 -15.15
N ARG A 267 -0.82 1.05 -15.89
CA ARG A 267 -2.18 1.02 -15.35
C ARG A 267 -2.36 -0.04 -14.26
N ALA A 268 -1.80 -1.23 -14.46
CA ALA A 268 -1.92 -2.31 -13.48
C ALA A 268 -1.10 -2.01 -12.22
N MET A 269 0.08 -1.42 -12.37
CA MET A 269 0.91 -0.93 -11.26
C MET A 269 0.17 0.13 -10.46
N HIS A 270 -0.46 1.10 -11.12
CA HIS A 270 -1.29 2.12 -10.49
C HIS A 270 -2.46 1.51 -9.70
N THR A 271 -3.20 0.60 -10.34
CA THR A 271 -4.35 -0.08 -9.72
C THR A 271 -3.94 -0.88 -8.47
N PHE A 272 -2.80 -1.57 -8.53
CA PHE A 272 -2.25 -2.28 -7.38
C PHE A 272 -1.79 -1.31 -6.29
N SER A 273 -1.10 -0.23 -6.66
CA SER A 273 -0.67 0.84 -5.75
C SER A 273 -1.86 1.42 -4.97
N ASP A 274 -2.96 1.75 -5.64
CA ASP A 274 -4.17 2.23 -4.96
C ASP A 274 -4.79 1.18 -4.04
N ALA A 275 -4.91 -0.07 -4.52
CA ALA A 275 -5.48 -1.15 -3.72
C ALA A 275 -4.68 -1.39 -2.42
N ILE A 276 -3.35 -1.35 -2.48
CA ILE A 276 -2.49 -1.60 -1.32
C ILE A 276 -2.42 -0.39 -0.39
N GLN A 277 -2.29 0.83 -0.92
CA GLN A 277 -2.15 2.05 -0.11
C GLN A 277 -3.43 2.36 0.68
N ILE A 278 -4.60 2.21 0.04
CA ILE A 278 -5.90 2.45 0.68
C ILE A 278 -6.41 1.18 1.41
N CYS A 279 -5.66 0.07 1.33
CA CYS A 279 -5.98 -1.23 1.93
C CYS A 279 -7.37 -1.76 1.55
N GLN A 280 -7.71 -1.67 0.26
CA GLN A 280 -8.96 -2.22 -0.29
C GLN A 280 -8.84 -3.73 -0.42
N THR A 281 -9.06 -4.46 0.68
CA THR A 281 -8.76 -5.90 0.78
C THR A 281 -9.37 -6.72 -0.37
N GLY A 282 -10.63 -6.47 -0.75
CA GLY A 282 -11.25 -7.16 -1.89
C GLY A 282 -10.60 -6.91 -3.27
N ASN A 283 -9.90 -5.79 -3.45
CA ASN A 283 -9.33 -5.37 -4.73
C ASN A 283 -7.85 -5.75 -4.90
N ILE A 284 -7.14 -6.09 -3.81
CA ILE A 284 -5.72 -6.44 -3.87
C ILE A 284 -5.48 -7.71 -4.72
N PRO A 285 -6.16 -8.85 -4.49
CA PRO A 285 -5.97 -10.05 -5.32
C PRO A 285 -6.24 -9.82 -6.82
N PRO A 286 -7.38 -9.25 -7.25
CA PRO A 286 -7.59 -9.02 -8.69
C PRO A 286 -6.59 -8.00 -9.29
N ALA A 287 -6.19 -6.97 -8.54
CA ALA A 287 -5.17 -6.02 -9.01
C ALA A 287 -3.81 -6.70 -9.23
N LEU A 288 -3.41 -7.60 -8.34
CA LEU A 288 -2.18 -8.37 -8.47
C LEU A 288 -2.22 -9.34 -9.66
N SER A 289 -3.38 -9.98 -9.91
CA SER A 289 -3.57 -10.80 -11.13
C SER A 289 -3.46 -9.97 -12.40
N ALA A 290 -4.06 -8.77 -12.41
CA ALA A 290 -3.97 -7.85 -13.55
C ALA A 290 -2.53 -7.39 -13.79
N LEU A 291 -1.76 -7.13 -12.72
CA LEU A 291 -0.35 -6.79 -12.79
C LEU A 291 0.49 -7.93 -13.40
N SER A 292 0.33 -9.15 -12.90
CA SER A 292 1.02 -10.33 -13.46
C SER A 292 0.72 -10.53 -14.94
N THR A 293 -0.56 -10.43 -15.32
CA THR A 293 -0.99 -10.54 -16.72
C THR A 293 -0.36 -9.44 -17.58
N ALA A 294 -0.39 -8.19 -17.12
CA ALA A 294 0.16 -7.06 -17.86
C ALA A 294 1.68 -7.17 -18.05
N ILE A 295 2.41 -7.58 -17.01
CA ILE A 295 3.86 -7.84 -17.08
C ILE A 295 4.14 -8.95 -18.11
N THR A 296 3.38 -10.05 -18.07
CA THR A 296 3.56 -11.16 -19.02
C THR A 296 3.36 -10.69 -20.47
N ILE A 297 2.27 -9.96 -20.73
CA ILE A 297 1.99 -9.38 -22.06
C ILE A 297 3.13 -8.47 -22.53
N PHE A 298 3.69 -7.65 -21.64
CA PHE A 298 4.80 -6.76 -21.97
C PHE A 298 6.11 -7.51 -22.24
N LEU A 299 6.40 -8.55 -21.45
CA LEU A 299 7.58 -9.40 -21.66
C LEU A 299 7.54 -10.12 -23.02
N ASP A 300 6.36 -10.49 -23.50
CA ASP A 300 6.14 -11.13 -24.81
C ASP A 300 6.30 -10.18 -26.01
N VAL A 301 6.42 -8.86 -25.80
CA VAL A 301 6.65 -7.90 -26.88
C VAL A 301 8.05 -8.12 -27.50
N PRO A 302 8.16 -8.37 -28.82
CA PRO A 302 9.44 -8.54 -29.52
C PRO A 302 10.36 -7.33 -29.38
N GLU A 303 11.68 -7.54 -29.37
CA GLU A 303 12.65 -6.46 -29.18
C GLU A 303 12.57 -5.40 -30.28
N GLU A 304 12.29 -5.81 -31.52
CA GLU A 304 12.11 -4.93 -32.67
C GLU A 304 10.87 -4.01 -32.58
N ASP A 305 9.85 -4.42 -31.85
CA ASP A 305 8.60 -3.68 -31.66
C ASP A 305 8.65 -2.74 -30.44
N ARG A 306 9.72 -2.84 -29.62
CA ARG A 306 9.91 -2.00 -28.44
C ARG A 306 10.42 -0.61 -28.83
N THR A 307 9.77 0.39 -28.26
CA THR A 307 10.25 1.78 -28.27
C THR A 307 11.52 1.91 -27.44
N VAL A 308 12.20 3.07 -27.53
CA VAL A 308 13.35 3.36 -26.66
C VAL A 308 12.94 3.31 -25.19
N ASP A 309 11.79 3.89 -24.86
CA ASP A 309 11.27 3.96 -23.49
C ASP A 309 10.80 2.58 -22.97
N ASP A 310 10.28 1.71 -23.84
CA ASP A 310 10.02 0.30 -23.48
C ASP A 310 11.33 -0.42 -23.10
N ARG A 311 12.42 -0.20 -23.86
CA ARG A 311 13.74 -0.78 -23.54
C ARG A 311 14.33 -0.23 -22.24
N MET A 312 14.04 1.02 -21.90
CA MET A 312 14.43 1.61 -20.61
C MET A 312 13.66 0.95 -19.45
N PHE A 313 12.33 0.76 -19.59
CA PHE A 313 11.55 0.02 -18.59
C PHE A 313 12.04 -1.43 -18.43
N MET A 314 12.40 -2.08 -19.53
CA MET A 314 13.00 -3.42 -19.49
C MET A 314 14.26 -3.51 -18.64
N GLN A 315 15.00 -2.42 -18.39
CA GLN A 315 16.18 -2.46 -17.52
C GLN A 315 15.85 -2.66 -16.03
N ILE A 316 14.59 -2.40 -15.63
CA ILE A 316 14.13 -2.55 -14.23
C ILE A 316 13.14 -3.71 -14.06
N ILE A 317 12.78 -4.42 -15.13
CA ILE A 317 11.71 -5.44 -15.08
C ILE A 317 12.11 -6.63 -14.22
N ASP A 318 13.38 -7.03 -14.26
CA ASP A 318 13.89 -8.14 -13.43
C ASP A 318 13.82 -7.77 -11.95
N THR A 319 14.18 -6.53 -11.59
CA THR A 319 14.03 -6.01 -10.23
C THR A 319 12.56 -6.06 -9.77
N ILE A 320 11.62 -5.69 -10.64
CA ILE A 320 10.18 -5.75 -10.33
C ILE A 320 9.71 -7.21 -10.19
N THR A 321 10.07 -8.07 -11.13
CA THR A 321 9.60 -9.47 -11.12
C THR A 321 10.20 -10.26 -9.96
N GLU A 322 11.48 -10.08 -9.64
CA GLU A 322 12.12 -10.65 -8.45
C GLU A 322 11.53 -10.06 -7.16
N GLY A 323 11.26 -8.75 -7.14
CA GLY A 323 10.74 -8.05 -5.97
C GLY A 323 9.34 -8.48 -5.52
N TYR A 324 8.52 -8.98 -6.45
CA TYR A 324 7.20 -9.55 -6.20
C TYR A 324 7.21 -11.08 -6.17
N GLY A 325 8.12 -11.72 -6.91
CA GLY A 325 8.37 -13.16 -6.85
C GLY A 325 7.11 -14.00 -7.00
N GLU A 326 6.85 -14.86 -6.00
CA GLU A 326 5.71 -15.78 -5.97
C GLU A 326 4.34 -15.09 -6.09
N LEU A 327 4.23 -13.80 -5.77
CA LEU A 327 2.98 -13.04 -5.90
C LEU A 327 2.52 -12.86 -7.34
N LEU A 328 3.46 -12.86 -8.29
CA LEU A 328 3.12 -12.80 -9.71
C LEU A 328 2.67 -14.16 -10.24
N GLY A 329 2.89 -15.25 -9.49
CA GLY A 329 2.38 -16.57 -9.83
C GLY A 329 0.85 -16.65 -9.70
N GLU A 330 0.23 -17.42 -10.59
CA GLU A 330 -1.18 -17.78 -10.44
C GLU A 330 -1.33 -18.99 -9.52
N THR A 331 -2.22 -18.86 -8.54
CA THR A 331 -2.67 -19.99 -7.70
C THR A 331 -4.19 -19.98 -7.64
N GLU A 332 -4.79 -21.16 -7.84
CA GLU A 332 -6.23 -21.37 -7.66
C GLU A 332 -6.61 -21.43 -6.17
N ASP A 333 -5.64 -21.67 -5.29
CA ASP A 333 -5.87 -21.69 -3.85
C ASP A 333 -5.86 -20.26 -3.27
N GLU A 334 -7.07 -19.74 -3.03
CA GLU A 334 -7.30 -18.45 -2.38
C GLU A 334 -6.60 -18.35 -1.01
N ALA A 335 -6.56 -19.43 -0.21
CA ALA A 335 -5.92 -19.39 1.11
C ALA A 335 -4.41 -19.24 0.99
N ALA A 336 -3.77 -20.01 0.10
CA ALA A 336 -2.35 -19.85 -0.20
C ALA A 336 -2.05 -18.43 -0.71
N ARG A 337 -2.89 -17.90 -1.60
CA ARG A 337 -2.73 -16.55 -2.14
C ARG A 337 -2.77 -15.48 -1.05
N TYR A 338 -3.71 -15.58 -0.12
CA TYR A 338 -3.82 -14.64 1.00
C TYR A 338 -2.59 -14.67 1.90
N VAL A 339 -2.05 -15.85 2.20
CA VAL A 339 -0.83 -16.01 3.00
C VAL A 339 0.36 -15.34 2.30
N LEU A 340 0.53 -15.53 0.99
CA LEU A 340 1.62 -14.90 0.23
C LEU A 340 1.55 -13.37 0.29
N ILE A 341 0.36 -12.79 0.10
CA ILE A 341 0.19 -11.33 0.15
C ILE A 341 0.45 -10.80 1.56
N ILE A 342 -0.02 -11.47 2.61
CA ILE A 342 0.23 -11.05 4.00
C ILE A 342 1.73 -11.09 4.29
N ARG A 343 2.44 -12.16 3.91
CA ARG A 343 3.90 -12.28 4.07
C ARG A 343 4.64 -11.17 3.37
N TRP A 344 4.27 -10.87 2.12
CA TRP A 344 4.86 -9.75 1.41
C TRP A 344 4.65 -8.42 2.13
N CYS A 345 3.46 -8.14 2.67
CA CYS A 345 3.24 -6.93 3.46
C CYS A 345 4.14 -6.88 4.71
N ILE A 346 4.40 -8.01 5.37
CA ILE A 346 5.33 -8.10 6.51
C ILE A 346 6.76 -7.78 6.06
N ASP A 347 7.23 -8.44 5.00
CA ASP A 347 8.58 -8.27 4.44
C ASP A 347 8.84 -6.81 4.03
N LYS A 348 7.83 -6.17 3.41
CA LYS A 348 7.84 -4.77 2.98
C LYS A 348 7.54 -3.77 4.10
N ARG A 349 7.36 -4.24 5.33
CA ARG A 349 7.11 -3.41 6.53
C ARG A 349 5.80 -2.62 6.47
N LEU A 350 4.85 -3.07 5.66
CA LEU A 350 3.49 -2.55 5.53
C LEU A 350 2.59 -3.15 6.62
N LEU A 351 2.97 -2.95 7.89
CA LEU A 351 2.41 -3.72 9.01
C LEU A 351 0.92 -3.46 9.26
N GLN A 352 0.46 -2.22 9.05
CA GLN A 352 -0.95 -1.89 9.20
C GLN A 352 -1.80 -2.62 8.16
N GLN A 353 -1.31 -2.68 6.91
CA GLN A 353 -1.92 -3.47 5.84
C GLN A 353 -1.88 -4.94 6.22
N ALA A 354 -0.71 -5.48 6.60
CA ALA A 354 -0.56 -6.88 7.00
C ALA A 354 -1.53 -7.30 8.12
N MET A 355 -1.67 -6.50 9.19
CA MET A 355 -2.64 -6.74 10.26
C MET A 355 -4.08 -6.72 9.75
N THR A 356 -4.43 -5.76 8.90
CA THR A 356 -5.79 -5.64 8.35
C THR A 356 -6.11 -6.87 7.51
N LEU A 357 -5.24 -7.20 6.55
CA LEU A 357 -5.35 -8.38 5.70
C LEU A 357 -5.43 -9.67 6.51
N ALA A 358 -4.53 -9.86 7.49
CA ALA A 358 -4.54 -11.05 8.32
C ALA A 358 -5.84 -11.19 9.13
N THR A 359 -6.37 -10.11 9.70
CA THR A 359 -7.64 -10.19 10.44
C THR A 359 -8.85 -10.49 9.57
N GLU A 360 -8.80 -10.17 8.29
CA GLU A 360 -9.88 -10.43 7.32
C GLU A 360 -9.76 -11.78 6.62
N TRP A 361 -8.55 -12.19 6.25
CA TRP A 361 -8.30 -13.32 5.36
C TRP A 361 -7.89 -14.61 6.07
N ILE A 362 -7.23 -14.55 7.24
CA ILE A 362 -6.88 -15.76 8.00
C ILE A 362 -8.11 -16.60 8.37
N PRO A 363 -9.29 -16.03 8.69
CA PRO A 363 -10.51 -16.82 8.86
C PRO A 363 -10.90 -17.66 7.65
N VAL A 364 -10.67 -17.15 6.43
CA VAL A 364 -10.90 -17.90 5.18
C VAL A 364 -9.93 -19.07 5.11
N CYS A 365 -8.66 -18.84 5.47
CA CYS A 365 -7.65 -19.89 5.51
C CYS A 365 -8.04 -21.01 6.50
N PHE A 366 -8.51 -20.66 7.71
CA PHE A 366 -8.94 -21.63 8.70
C PHE A 366 -10.04 -22.57 8.19
N VAL A 367 -11.02 -22.02 7.46
CA VAL A 367 -12.12 -22.83 6.93
C VAL A 367 -11.68 -23.66 5.73
N ARG A 368 -10.98 -23.05 4.76
CA ARG A 368 -10.58 -23.73 3.51
C ARG A 368 -9.54 -24.83 3.73
N GLN A 369 -8.65 -24.66 4.70
CA GLN A 369 -7.59 -25.63 5.02
C GLN A 369 -8.03 -26.67 6.07
N GLY A 370 -9.31 -26.68 6.47
CA GLY A 370 -9.84 -27.67 7.41
C GLY A 370 -9.42 -27.46 8.87
N ILE A 371 -8.87 -26.29 9.23
CA ILE A 371 -8.45 -25.99 10.61
C ILE A 371 -9.67 -25.99 11.54
N VAL A 372 -10.72 -25.27 11.15
CA VAL A 372 -12.03 -25.34 11.79
C VAL A 372 -13.12 -24.96 10.80
N TYR A 373 -14.16 -25.79 10.70
CA TYR A 373 -15.24 -25.56 9.74
C TYR A 373 -16.59 -26.10 10.25
N PRO A 374 -17.73 -25.59 9.74
CA PRO A 374 -19.05 -26.11 10.07
C PRO A 374 -19.23 -27.56 9.64
N VAL A 375 -19.92 -28.36 10.45
CA VAL A 375 -20.43 -29.66 9.98
C VAL A 375 -21.35 -29.44 8.77
N SER A 376 -21.27 -30.32 7.77
CA SER A 376 -22.02 -30.21 6.50
C SER A 376 -23.51 -29.92 6.68
N ALA A 377 -24.18 -30.56 7.66
CA ALA A 377 -25.60 -30.34 7.96
C ALA A 377 -25.95 -28.89 8.38
N TYR A 378 -24.96 -28.15 8.90
CA TYR A 378 -25.13 -26.79 9.41
C TYR A 378 -24.37 -25.73 8.60
N MET A 379 -23.69 -26.11 7.51
CA MET A 379 -23.02 -25.17 6.61
C MET A 379 -23.96 -24.05 6.10
N PRO A 380 -25.21 -24.32 5.70
CA PRO A 380 -26.15 -23.25 5.32
C PRO A 380 -26.53 -22.30 6.47
N CYS A 381 -26.30 -22.69 7.73
CA CYS A 381 -26.46 -21.79 8.88
C CYS A 381 -25.28 -20.83 8.99
N ALA A 382 -24.05 -21.28 8.73
CA ALA A 382 -22.87 -20.42 8.71
C ALA A 382 -22.95 -19.42 7.55
N GLU A 383 -23.27 -19.87 6.34
CA GLU A 383 -23.38 -19.03 5.13
C GLU A 383 -24.41 -17.90 5.28
N ARG A 384 -25.52 -18.16 5.97
CA ARG A 384 -26.57 -17.15 6.22
C ARG A 384 -26.30 -16.28 7.44
N ALA A 385 -25.44 -16.73 8.35
CA ALA A 385 -25.04 -15.98 9.53
C ALA A 385 -23.93 -14.99 9.13
N VAL A 386 -24.28 -13.96 8.37
CA VAL A 386 -23.42 -12.82 8.02
C VAL A 386 -23.95 -11.56 8.67
N ASP A 387 -23.08 -10.61 8.99
CA ASP A 387 -23.48 -9.30 9.47
C ASP A 387 -22.94 -8.17 8.57
N ARG A 388 -23.39 -6.93 8.81
CA ARG A 388 -23.00 -5.77 7.98
C ARG A 388 -21.51 -5.42 8.07
N MET A 389 -20.88 -5.69 9.22
CA MET A 389 -19.45 -5.46 9.47
C MET A 389 -18.58 -6.61 8.94
N HIS A 390 -19.13 -7.83 8.84
CA HIS A 390 -18.44 -9.03 8.36
C HIS A 390 -19.30 -9.75 7.30
N PRO A 391 -19.28 -9.25 6.04
CA PRO A 391 -20.12 -9.80 4.98
C PRO A 391 -19.63 -11.18 4.49
N GLY A 392 -18.37 -11.54 4.74
CA GLY A 392 -17.84 -12.87 4.45
C GLY A 392 -18.25 -13.88 5.51
N TRP A 393 -18.96 -14.95 5.12
CA TRP A 393 -19.46 -15.94 6.08
C TRP A 393 -18.35 -16.68 6.82
N MET A 394 -17.23 -16.99 6.16
CA MET A 394 -16.09 -17.65 6.82
C MET A 394 -15.48 -16.74 7.89
N GLN A 395 -15.36 -15.45 7.57
CA GLN A 395 -14.91 -14.43 8.52
C GLN A 395 -15.85 -14.35 9.72
N ASN A 396 -17.16 -14.21 9.50
CA ASN A 396 -18.12 -14.10 10.59
C ASN A 396 -18.27 -15.40 11.39
N PHE A 397 -18.11 -16.57 10.76
CA PHE A 397 -18.09 -17.87 11.42
C PHE A 397 -16.98 -17.94 12.48
N ILE A 398 -15.76 -17.52 12.12
CA ILE A 398 -14.65 -17.45 13.07
C ILE A 398 -14.89 -16.36 14.10
N ILE A 399 -15.11 -15.11 13.65
CA ILE A 399 -15.21 -13.94 14.51
C ILE A 399 -16.37 -14.02 15.51
N ASN A 400 -17.51 -14.56 15.09
CA ASN A 400 -18.77 -14.56 15.84
C ASN A 400 -19.42 -15.95 15.87
N SER A 401 -18.70 -16.93 16.44
CA SER A 401 -19.19 -18.29 16.65
C SER A 401 -20.56 -18.37 17.35
N THR A 402 -20.91 -17.38 18.18
CA THR A 402 -22.24 -17.30 18.82
C THR A 402 -23.35 -17.00 17.82
N GLN A 403 -23.12 -16.17 16.79
CA GLN A 403 -24.10 -15.96 15.71
C GLN A 403 -24.35 -17.25 14.93
N TYR A 404 -23.30 -18.02 14.61
CA TYR A 404 -23.44 -19.33 13.98
C TYR A 404 -24.35 -20.26 14.82
N TRP A 405 -24.10 -20.34 16.12
CA TRP A 405 -24.97 -21.12 17.01
C TRP A 405 -26.42 -20.62 17.04
N ASN A 406 -26.63 -19.30 17.10
CA ASN A 406 -27.98 -18.73 17.04
C ASN A 406 -28.70 -19.08 15.72
N ALA A 407 -27.98 -19.16 14.60
CA ALA A 407 -28.53 -19.56 13.30
C ALA A 407 -28.96 -21.04 13.31
N ILE A 408 -28.17 -21.93 13.91
CA ILE A 408 -28.56 -23.34 14.10
C ILE A 408 -29.81 -23.44 15.00
N GLN A 409 -29.86 -22.70 16.11
CA GLN A 409 -31.03 -22.68 16.99
C GLN A 409 -32.27 -22.25 16.22
N LYS A 410 -32.17 -21.18 15.42
CA LYS A 410 -33.27 -20.68 14.60
C LYS A 410 -33.72 -21.74 13.58
N MET A 411 -32.79 -22.34 12.86
CA MET A 411 -33.09 -23.43 11.93
C MET A 411 -33.83 -24.57 12.63
N CYS A 412 -33.34 -25.02 13.79
CA CYS A 412 -33.98 -26.06 14.59
C CYS A 412 -35.42 -25.68 14.98
N VAL A 413 -35.64 -24.45 15.42
CA VAL A 413 -36.98 -23.97 15.79
C VAL A 413 -37.88 -23.93 14.57
N ASP A 414 -37.43 -23.37 13.45
CA ASP A 414 -38.22 -23.27 12.22
C ASP A 414 -38.61 -24.67 11.68
N THR A 415 -37.72 -25.66 11.80
CA THR A 415 -38.00 -27.05 11.41
C THR A 415 -38.98 -27.74 12.35
N TYR A 416 -38.76 -27.67 13.67
CA TYR A 416 -39.51 -28.50 14.62
C TYR A 416 -40.77 -27.83 15.16
N LYS A 417 -40.89 -26.50 15.16
CA LYS A 417 -42.09 -25.81 15.67
C LYS A 417 -43.40 -26.29 15.01
N PRO A 418 -43.52 -26.43 13.67
CA PRO A 418 -44.73 -26.96 13.06
C PRO A 418 -44.94 -28.44 13.40
N ILE A 419 -43.88 -29.26 13.41
CA ILE A 419 -43.95 -30.69 13.74
C ILE A 419 -44.43 -30.91 15.17
N LEU A 420 -43.91 -30.14 16.12
CA LEU A 420 -44.30 -30.20 17.52
C LEU A 420 -45.73 -29.71 17.73
N ALA A 421 -46.19 -28.73 16.94
CA ALA A 421 -47.58 -28.29 16.97
C ALA A 421 -48.54 -29.39 16.48
N ASP A 422 -48.25 -30.03 15.34
CA ASP A 422 -49.05 -31.14 14.82
C ASP A 422 -49.03 -32.35 15.78
N ALA A 423 -47.88 -32.65 16.38
CA ALA A 423 -47.77 -33.71 17.38
C ALA A 423 -48.63 -33.41 18.62
N LEU A 424 -48.54 -32.19 19.16
CA LEU A 424 -49.25 -31.79 20.38
C LEU A 424 -50.76 -31.66 20.19
N GLU A 425 -51.21 -31.16 19.04
CA GLU A 425 -52.61 -30.82 18.79
C GLU A 425 -53.39 -31.90 18.05
N ARG A 426 -52.73 -32.59 17.11
CA ARG A 426 -53.38 -33.55 16.19
C ARG A 426 -52.89 -34.98 16.40
N GLY A 427 -51.88 -35.17 17.24
CA GLY A 427 -51.27 -36.49 17.49
C GLY A 427 -50.49 -37.02 16.29
N ILE A 428 -50.14 -36.17 15.32
CA ILE A 428 -49.43 -36.58 14.10
C ILE A 428 -47.92 -36.50 14.37
N VAL A 429 -47.21 -37.61 14.20
CA VAL A 429 -45.76 -37.67 14.35
C VAL A 429 -45.16 -38.23 13.06
N PRO A 430 -44.26 -37.49 12.38
CA PRO A 430 -43.56 -37.99 11.20
C PRO A 430 -42.74 -39.24 11.51
N GLU A 431 -42.63 -40.13 10.53
CA GLU A 431 -41.77 -41.32 10.64
C GLU A 431 -40.30 -40.90 10.80
N GLY A 432 -39.59 -41.49 11.77
CA GLY A 432 -38.21 -41.14 12.10
C GLY A 432 -38.04 -39.88 12.98
N ALA A 433 -39.12 -39.27 13.47
CA ALA A 433 -39.02 -38.12 14.36
C ALA A 433 -38.29 -38.44 15.69
N PRO A 434 -37.56 -37.47 16.28
CA PRO A 434 -36.90 -37.66 17.58
C PRO A 434 -37.86 -38.12 18.68
N SER A 435 -37.36 -38.88 19.66
CA SER A 435 -38.14 -39.37 20.81
C SER A 435 -38.88 -38.24 21.57
N LEU A 436 -38.33 -37.03 21.56
CA LEU A 436 -38.96 -35.87 22.16
C LEU A 436 -40.26 -35.47 21.44
N VAL A 437 -40.36 -35.62 20.12
CA VAL A 437 -41.60 -35.35 19.36
C VAL A 437 -42.70 -36.34 19.74
N LEU A 438 -42.36 -37.62 19.93
CA LEU A 438 -43.28 -38.63 20.47
C LEU A 438 -43.75 -38.26 21.88
N SER A 439 -42.88 -37.68 22.70
CA SER A 439 -43.22 -37.21 24.04
C SER A 439 -44.19 -36.01 24.01
N TYR A 440 -44.07 -35.11 23.04
CA TYR A 440 -45.07 -34.06 22.79
C TYR A 440 -46.44 -34.62 22.39
N CYS A 441 -46.46 -35.63 21.52
CA CYS A 441 -47.70 -36.30 21.13
C CYS A 441 -48.38 -36.97 22.33
N LYS A 442 -47.62 -37.72 23.13
CA LYS A 442 -48.12 -38.32 24.38
C LYS A 442 -48.64 -37.26 25.35
N LEU A 443 -47.91 -36.15 25.51
CA LEU A 443 -48.33 -35.04 26.38
C LEU A 443 -49.73 -34.52 26.00
N GLY A 444 -50.01 -34.37 24.71
CA GLY A 444 -51.35 -33.97 24.24
C GLY A 444 -52.42 -35.03 24.46
N GLN A 445 -52.12 -36.30 24.20
CA GLN A 445 -53.06 -37.41 24.41
C GLN A 445 -53.40 -37.63 25.89
N THR A 446 -52.43 -37.48 26.79
CA THR A 446 -52.62 -37.76 28.22
C THR A 446 -53.21 -36.59 29.00
N PHE A 447 -53.24 -35.37 28.44
CA PHE A 447 -53.58 -34.16 29.20
C PHE A 447 -54.97 -34.20 29.86
N GLN A 448 -56.02 -34.58 29.12
CA GLN A 448 -57.38 -34.63 29.68
C GLN A 448 -57.52 -35.71 30.76
N HIS A 449 -56.96 -36.90 30.49
CA HIS A 449 -56.98 -38.01 31.44
C HIS A 449 -56.24 -37.67 32.75
N LEU A 450 -55.07 -37.03 32.67
CA LEU A 450 -54.31 -36.58 33.84
C LEU A 450 -55.01 -35.48 34.63
N ARG A 451 -55.78 -34.62 33.96
CA ARG A 451 -56.59 -33.59 34.60
C ARG A 451 -57.70 -34.20 35.46
N GLU A 452 -58.29 -35.30 35.00
CA GLU A 452 -59.29 -36.07 35.73
C GLU A 452 -58.67 -36.98 36.81
N ASN A 453 -57.44 -37.49 36.58
CA ASN A 453 -56.74 -38.44 37.45
C ASN A 453 -55.30 -38.00 37.79
N PRO A 454 -55.11 -37.00 38.67
CA PRO A 454 -53.77 -36.44 38.98
C PRO A 454 -52.80 -37.42 39.65
N ALA A 455 -53.28 -38.53 40.22
CA ALA A 455 -52.44 -39.55 40.85
C ALA A 455 -51.55 -40.29 39.83
N GLU A 456 -51.96 -40.32 38.55
CA GLU A 456 -51.24 -41.00 37.47
C GLU A 456 -50.03 -40.22 36.94
N ILE A 457 -49.75 -39.02 37.44
CA ILE A 457 -48.52 -38.28 37.09
C ILE A 457 -47.26 -39.14 37.39
N ARG A 458 -47.31 -40.00 38.42
CA ARG A 458 -46.20 -40.87 38.82
C ARG A 458 -45.89 -42.00 37.82
N THR A 459 -46.81 -42.29 36.91
CA THR A 459 -46.64 -43.36 35.90
C THR A 459 -46.28 -42.80 34.52
N LEU A 460 -46.11 -41.47 34.39
CA LEU A 460 -45.76 -40.84 33.13
C LEU A 460 -44.33 -41.18 32.70
N PRO A 461 -44.07 -41.29 31.38
CA PRO A 461 -42.72 -41.34 30.87
C PRO A 461 -41.91 -40.12 31.31
N GLU A 462 -40.62 -40.31 31.60
CA GLU A 462 -39.72 -39.27 32.13
C GLU A 462 -39.72 -38.00 31.26
N ASP A 463 -39.66 -38.15 29.93
CA ASP A 463 -39.66 -37.01 29.01
C ASP A 463 -40.99 -36.24 28.99
N VAL A 464 -42.12 -36.92 29.19
CA VAL A 464 -43.44 -36.28 29.27
C VAL A 464 -43.56 -35.50 30.57
N LEU A 465 -43.13 -36.09 31.69
CA LEU A 465 -43.09 -35.42 32.98
C LEU A 465 -42.17 -34.19 32.94
N TRP A 466 -40.98 -34.33 32.34
CA TRP A 466 -40.02 -33.25 32.16
C TRP A 466 -40.59 -32.07 31.38
N LEU A 467 -41.42 -32.29 30.35
CA LEU A 467 -42.08 -31.22 29.61
C LEU A 467 -43.07 -30.43 30.48
N TYR A 468 -43.86 -31.11 31.32
CA TYR A 468 -44.75 -30.44 32.27
C TYR A 468 -43.95 -29.63 33.31
N GLU A 469 -42.88 -30.20 33.86
CA GLU A 469 -42.00 -29.52 34.82
C GLU A 469 -41.33 -28.29 34.20
N LEU A 470 -40.92 -28.39 32.94
CA LEU A 470 -40.34 -27.28 32.20
C LEU A 470 -41.33 -26.12 32.04
N VAL A 471 -42.61 -26.42 31.75
CA VAL A 471 -43.68 -25.41 31.72
C VAL A 471 -43.90 -24.79 33.09
N CYS A 472 -43.98 -25.60 34.16
CA CYS A 472 -44.12 -25.10 35.53
C CYS A 472 -42.98 -24.14 35.90
N ALA A 473 -41.73 -24.53 35.68
CA ALA A 473 -40.55 -23.71 35.98
C ALA A 473 -40.57 -22.38 35.20
N GLN A 474 -41.08 -22.39 33.96
CA GLN A 474 -41.20 -21.17 33.16
C GLN A 474 -42.32 -20.25 33.67
N ILE A 475 -43.41 -20.79 34.23
CA ILE A 475 -44.48 -19.99 34.84
C ILE A 475 -44.00 -19.38 36.17
N GLU A 476 -43.27 -20.13 37.00
CA GLU A 476 -42.68 -19.62 38.26
C GLU A 476 -41.79 -18.40 38.04
N LYS A 477 -40.98 -18.42 36.96
CA LYS A 477 -40.11 -17.30 36.61
C LYS A 477 -40.85 -16.02 36.24
N GLU A 478 -42.11 -16.10 35.81
CA GLU A 478 -42.90 -14.96 35.38
C GLU A 478 -43.84 -14.44 36.47
N ASN A 479 -44.27 -15.32 37.38
CA ASN A 479 -45.10 -14.98 38.54
C ASN A 479 -44.26 -15.10 39.82
N THR A 480 -43.53 -14.03 40.13
CA THR A 480 -42.71 -13.94 41.35
C THR A 480 -43.59 -14.11 42.59
N GLY A 481 -43.50 -15.27 43.26
CA GLY A 481 -44.12 -15.51 44.57
C GLY A 481 -44.91 -16.82 44.73
N GLN A 482 -45.17 -17.58 43.65
CA GLN A 482 -45.96 -18.82 43.73
C GLN A 482 -45.25 -20.01 43.08
N ARG A 483 -45.04 -21.09 43.85
CA ARG A 483 -44.47 -22.35 43.35
C ARG A 483 -45.50 -23.16 42.56
N TRP A 484 -45.17 -23.50 41.31
CA TRP A 484 -45.98 -24.30 40.40
C TRP A 484 -45.51 -25.75 40.38
N THR A 485 -46.45 -26.66 40.49
CA THR A 485 -46.23 -28.10 40.36
C THR A 485 -47.13 -28.64 39.25
N VAL A 486 -46.80 -29.79 38.67
CA VAL A 486 -47.62 -30.41 37.62
C VAL A 486 -49.09 -30.57 38.04
N PRO A 487 -49.43 -31.01 39.28
CA PRO A 487 -50.82 -31.03 39.74
C PRO A 487 -51.50 -29.65 39.74
N LYS A 488 -50.80 -28.59 40.17
CA LYS A 488 -51.35 -27.23 40.15
C LYS A 488 -51.58 -26.72 38.72
N LEU A 489 -50.66 -27.06 37.82
CA LEU A 489 -50.79 -26.74 36.40
C LEU A 489 -52.04 -27.41 35.81
N LEU A 490 -52.27 -28.70 36.08
CA LEU A 490 -53.44 -29.43 35.56
C LEU A 490 -54.78 -28.91 36.11
N GLN A 491 -54.79 -28.31 37.30
CA GLN A 491 -55.98 -27.71 37.91
C GLN A 491 -56.32 -26.30 37.35
N ASP A 492 -55.40 -25.64 36.64
CA ASP A 492 -55.65 -24.34 36.03
C ASP A 492 -56.62 -24.47 34.84
N ALA A 493 -57.67 -23.65 34.83
CA ALA A 493 -58.64 -23.62 33.73
C ALA A 493 -57.98 -23.30 32.37
N THR A 494 -56.88 -22.56 32.38
CA THR A 494 -56.10 -22.14 31.20
C THR A 494 -54.85 -22.99 30.94
N ALA A 495 -54.71 -24.12 31.64
CA ALA A 495 -53.50 -24.96 31.61
C ALA A 495 -53.05 -25.36 30.21
N TRP A 496 -53.98 -25.79 29.36
CA TRP A 496 -53.68 -26.27 28.02
C TRP A 496 -53.13 -25.16 27.12
N ASP A 497 -53.77 -23.99 27.13
CA ASP A 497 -53.31 -22.81 26.37
C ASP A 497 -51.96 -22.30 26.88
N ARG A 498 -51.73 -22.36 28.20
CA ARG A 498 -50.42 -22.06 28.79
C ARG A 498 -49.36 -23.04 28.29
N ILE A 499 -49.62 -24.35 28.35
CA ILE A 499 -48.68 -25.38 27.88
C ILE A 499 -48.30 -25.13 26.42
N LYS A 500 -49.29 -24.95 25.53
CA LYS A 500 -49.06 -24.64 24.12
C LYS A 500 -48.22 -23.37 23.93
N SER A 501 -48.67 -22.27 24.52
CA SER A 501 -47.99 -20.96 24.40
C SER A 501 -46.57 -21.00 24.93
N LYS A 502 -46.33 -21.68 26.06
CA LYS A 502 -44.99 -21.84 26.63
C LYS A 502 -44.12 -22.71 25.75
N LEU A 503 -44.53 -23.95 25.45
CA LEU A 503 -43.67 -24.89 24.73
C LEU A 503 -43.41 -24.44 23.29
N LEU A 504 -44.41 -23.97 22.55
CA LEU A 504 -44.28 -23.70 21.11
C LEU A 504 -43.76 -22.29 20.78
N ASN A 505 -43.98 -21.30 21.66
CA ASN A 505 -43.57 -19.93 21.40
C ASN A 505 -42.51 -19.46 22.41
N ARG A 506 -42.82 -19.41 23.71
CA ARG A 506 -41.88 -18.77 24.67
C ARG A 506 -40.62 -19.57 24.98
N ILE A 507 -40.67 -20.89 24.98
CA ILE A 507 -39.56 -21.74 25.38
C ILE A 507 -38.69 -22.02 24.16
N LEU A 508 -39.26 -22.45 23.03
CA LEU A 508 -38.50 -22.69 21.80
C LEU A 508 -37.77 -21.44 21.28
N GLU A 509 -38.38 -20.26 21.37
CA GLU A 509 -37.76 -19.03 20.85
C GLU A 509 -36.73 -18.40 21.82
N LYS A 510 -36.57 -18.95 23.03
CA LYS A 510 -35.53 -18.49 23.95
C LYS A 510 -34.16 -19.01 23.52
N LYS A 511 -33.17 -18.10 23.49
CA LYS A 511 -31.76 -18.46 23.31
C LYS A 511 -31.31 -19.47 24.36
N ASN A 512 -30.54 -20.46 23.93
CA ASN A 512 -29.92 -21.49 24.79
C ASN A 512 -30.94 -22.31 25.60
N ASN A 513 -32.05 -22.69 24.97
CA ASN A 513 -33.10 -23.47 25.63
C ASN A 513 -32.77 -24.98 25.69
N PRO A 514 -32.94 -25.65 26.85
CA PRO A 514 -32.85 -27.11 26.98
C PRO A 514 -33.65 -27.93 25.95
N LEU A 515 -34.81 -27.45 25.50
CA LEU A 515 -35.58 -28.10 24.43
C LEU A 515 -34.83 -28.16 23.11
N VAL A 516 -34.25 -27.03 22.69
CA VAL A 516 -33.51 -26.94 21.43
C VAL A 516 -32.27 -27.83 21.47
N PHE A 517 -31.58 -27.88 22.61
CA PHE A 517 -30.47 -28.82 22.80
C PHE A 517 -30.92 -30.28 22.64
N ARG A 518 -32.01 -30.70 23.28
CA ARG A 518 -32.53 -32.07 23.14
C ARG A 518 -33.01 -32.39 21.72
N LEU A 519 -33.61 -31.44 21.01
CA LEU A 519 -34.03 -31.61 19.61
C LEU A 519 -32.84 -31.80 18.67
N LEU A 520 -31.71 -31.15 18.96
CA LEU A 520 -30.46 -31.30 18.23
C LEU A 520 -29.62 -32.50 18.70
N GLY A 521 -30.09 -33.28 19.68
CA GLY A 521 -29.33 -34.39 20.26
C GLY A 521 -28.14 -33.97 21.14
N ILE A 522 -28.05 -32.69 21.49
CA ILE A 522 -26.96 -32.10 22.25
C ILE A 522 -27.22 -32.25 23.75
N GLN A 523 -26.26 -32.81 24.50
CA GLN A 523 -26.33 -32.85 25.95
C GLN A 523 -26.17 -31.44 26.55
N LYS A 524 -26.74 -31.22 27.74
CA LYS A 524 -26.84 -29.91 28.41
C LYS A 524 -25.53 -29.07 28.29
N CYS A 525 -25.56 -28.03 27.47
CA CYS A 525 -24.43 -27.13 27.25
C CYS A 525 -24.72 -25.75 27.87
N LYS A 526 -23.72 -25.16 28.54
CA LYS A 526 -23.79 -23.80 29.11
C LYS A 526 -22.65 -22.97 28.57
N PHE A 527 -22.96 -21.82 27.99
CA PHE A 527 -21.97 -20.84 27.58
C PHE A 527 -21.66 -19.87 28.73
N PRO A 528 -20.43 -19.35 28.82
CA PRO A 528 -20.08 -18.29 29.76
C PRO A 528 -20.99 -17.08 29.55
N SER A 529 -21.45 -16.46 30.65
CA SER A 529 -22.25 -15.24 30.62
C SER A 529 -21.50 -14.10 31.30
N GLY A 530 -21.13 -13.06 30.54
CA GLY A 530 -20.51 -11.85 31.05
C GLY A 530 -19.40 -11.31 30.15
N SER A 531 -19.27 -9.99 30.05
CA SER A 531 -18.10 -9.32 29.49
C SER A 531 -17.04 -9.18 30.59
N SER A 532 -15.79 -9.50 30.26
CA SER A 532 -14.62 -9.29 31.13
C SER A 532 -13.70 -8.29 30.43
N ASP A 533 -13.14 -7.34 31.17
CA ASP A 533 -12.16 -6.38 30.62
C ASP A 533 -10.76 -7.02 30.46
N ASP A 534 -10.53 -8.15 31.13
CA ASP A 534 -9.31 -8.96 31.05
C ASP A 534 -9.26 -9.80 29.76
N LEU A 535 -8.17 -9.62 28.98
CA LEU A 535 -7.97 -10.24 27.67
C LEU A 535 -7.86 -11.77 27.75
N ASP A 536 -7.17 -12.31 28.74
CA ASP A 536 -6.98 -13.76 28.91
C ASP A 536 -8.29 -14.44 29.32
N ARG A 537 -9.12 -13.76 30.13
CA ARG A 537 -10.46 -14.25 30.45
C ARG A 537 -11.39 -14.26 29.23
N ARG A 538 -11.27 -13.27 28.35
CA ARG A 538 -12.02 -13.22 27.08
C ARG A 538 -11.60 -14.36 26.15
N TRP A 539 -10.28 -14.59 26.01
CA TRP A 539 -9.76 -15.74 25.29
C TRP A 539 -10.28 -17.05 25.88
N ALA A 540 -10.19 -17.25 27.20
CA ALA A 540 -10.65 -18.47 27.86
C ALA A 540 -12.13 -18.76 27.60
N ALA A 541 -13.00 -17.74 27.63
CA ALA A 541 -14.41 -17.88 27.30
C ALA A 541 -14.66 -18.22 25.82
N TRP A 542 -13.86 -17.64 24.92
CA TRP A 542 -13.97 -17.90 23.48
C TRP A 542 -13.45 -19.30 23.12
N ALA A 543 -12.33 -19.73 23.71
CA ALA A 543 -11.78 -21.08 23.58
C ALA A 543 -12.74 -22.16 24.12
N ASP A 544 -13.36 -21.91 25.28
CA ASP A 544 -14.39 -22.79 25.85
C ASP A 544 -15.62 -22.91 24.92
N THR A 545 -15.99 -21.82 24.24
CA THR A 545 -17.07 -21.83 23.25
C THR A 545 -16.73 -22.76 22.08
N TRP A 546 -15.55 -22.61 21.48
CA TRP A 546 -15.10 -23.48 20.38
C TRP A 546 -14.96 -24.95 20.81
N THR A 547 -14.41 -25.20 21.99
CA THR A 547 -14.27 -26.56 22.56
C THR A 547 -15.64 -27.22 22.72
N LYS A 548 -16.64 -26.49 23.24
CA LYS A 548 -18.02 -27.00 23.36
C LYS A 548 -18.65 -27.28 21.99
N MET A 549 -18.44 -26.39 21.02
CA MET A 549 -18.96 -26.58 19.66
C MET A 549 -18.40 -27.86 19.02
N LEU A 550 -17.12 -28.15 19.26
CA LEU A 550 -16.42 -29.32 18.73
C LEU A 550 -16.83 -30.60 19.47
N GLU A 551 -16.63 -30.65 20.78
CA GLU A 551 -16.70 -31.91 21.55
C GLU A 551 -18.08 -32.19 22.16
N THR A 552 -18.78 -31.16 22.63
CA THR A 552 -20.06 -31.32 23.34
C THR A 552 -21.25 -31.28 22.38
N MET A 553 -21.18 -30.41 21.38
CA MET A 553 -22.28 -30.13 20.47
C MET A 553 -22.10 -30.84 19.13
N GLY A 554 -20.87 -31.12 18.70
CA GLY A 554 -20.59 -31.75 17.41
C GLY A 554 -21.11 -30.95 16.22
N ILE A 555 -21.05 -29.61 16.29
CA ILE A 555 -21.54 -28.71 15.23
C ILE A 555 -20.41 -28.08 14.40
N VAL A 556 -19.15 -28.34 14.78
CA VAL A 556 -17.94 -27.95 14.04
C VAL A 556 -17.02 -29.16 13.94
N GLN A 557 -16.14 -29.15 12.94
CA GLN A 557 -15.12 -30.17 12.68
C GLN A 557 -13.75 -29.52 12.50
N THR A 558 -12.71 -30.33 12.62
CA THR A 558 -11.30 -29.96 12.41
C THR A 558 -10.57 -31.18 11.83
N ASP A 559 -9.71 -30.92 10.84
CA ASP A 559 -8.84 -31.92 10.19
C ASP A 559 -7.44 -31.96 10.83
N CYS A 560 -7.09 -31.02 11.73
CA CYS A 560 -5.75 -30.90 12.31
C CYS A 560 -5.69 -31.26 13.81
N GLY A 561 -6.82 -31.70 14.37
CA GLY A 561 -6.96 -31.96 15.79
C GLY A 561 -7.20 -30.70 16.64
N ARG A 562 -7.65 -30.92 17.88
CA ARG A 562 -8.11 -29.85 18.78
C ARG A 562 -7.00 -28.87 19.19
N GLU A 563 -5.82 -29.36 19.56
CA GLU A 563 -4.75 -28.50 20.07
C GLU A 563 -4.20 -27.55 18.99
N PRO A 564 -3.91 -28.01 17.74
CA PRO A 564 -3.52 -27.10 16.66
C PRO A 564 -4.64 -26.12 16.28
N MET A 565 -5.89 -26.58 16.23
CA MET A 565 -7.05 -25.71 16.01
C MET A 565 -7.12 -24.56 17.03
N LEU A 566 -7.00 -24.87 18.33
CA LEU A 566 -7.06 -23.86 19.39
C LEU A 566 -5.86 -22.92 19.36
N SER A 567 -4.68 -23.39 18.94
CA SER A 567 -3.47 -22.56 18.82
C SER A 567 -3.61 -21.52 17.71
N CYS A 568 -4.11 -21.94 16.54
CA CYS A 568 -4.51 -21.04 15.44
C CYS A 568 -5.54 -20.00 15.87
N LEU A 569 -6.61 -20.43 16.54
CA LEU A 569 -7.65 -19.52 17.03
C LEU A 569 -7.05 -18.53 18.05
N ARG A 570 -6.16 -19.00 18.93
CA ARG A 570 -5.49 -18.15 19.92
C ARG A 570 -4.69 -17.05 19.26
N SER A 571 -3.76 -17.41 18.38
CA SER A 571 -2.89 -16.43 17.70
C SER A 571 -3.73 -15.38 16.96
N TYR A 572 -4.78 -15.83 16.23
CA TYR A 572 -5.72 -14.94 15.54
C TYR A 572 -6.49 -14.01 16.50
N PHE A 573 -6.95 -14.53 17.64
CA PHE A 573 -7.67 -13.74 18.65
C PHE A 573 -6.83 -12.56 19.14
N TYR A 574 -5.58 -12.82 19.55
CA TYR A 574 -4.70 -11.77 20.05
C TYR A 574 -4.35 -10.76 18.94
N LEU A 575 -4.07 -11.22 17.71
CA LEU A 575 -3.83 -10.31 16.57
C LEU A 575 -5.00 -9.36 16.33
N ARG A 576 -6.24 -9.88 16.33
CA ARG A 576 -7.46 -9.09 16.10
C ARG A 576 -7.70 -8.08 17.22
N GLU A 577 -7.49 -8.47 18.47
CA GLU A 577 -7.64 -7.57 19.61
C GLU A 577 -6.61 -6.44 19.55
N GLN A 578 -5.38 -6.74 19.15
CA GLN A 578 -4.34 -5.72 18.98
C GLN A 578 -4.65 -4.76 17.82
N ARG A 579 -5.12 -5.24 16.68
CA ARG A 579 -5.58 -4.36 15.59
C ARG A 579 -6.67 -3.39 16.06
N ASN A 580 -7.63 -3.87 16.85
CA ASN A 580 -8.69 -3.01 17.40
C ASN A 580 -8.13 -1.95 18.36
N GLN A 581 -7.09 -2.28 19.13
CA GLN A 581 -6.40 -1.35 20.02
C GLN A 581 -5.58 -0.31 19.25
N VAL A 582 -4.86 -0.71 18.19
CA VAL A 582 -4.08 0.21 17.34
C VAL A 582 -4.99 1.28 16.69
N ASN A 583 -6.18 0.89 16.23
CA ASN A 583 -7.17 1.83 15.69
C ASN A 583 -7.77 2.81 16.73
N HIS A 584 -7.59 2.52 18.02
CA HIS A 584 -8.06 3.33 19.16
C HIS A 584 -6.92 3.75 20.09
N ALA A 585 -5.68 3.73 19.59
CA ALA A 585 -4.49 3.83 20.44
C ALA A 585 -4.38 5.17 21.16
N THR A 586 -4.12 5.12 22.46
CA THR A 586 -3.63 6.23 23.29
C THR A 586 -2.12 6.09 23.49
N ALA A 587 -1.46 7.15 23.99
CA ALA A 587 -0.01 7.19 24.22
C ALA A 587 0.52 6.10 25.19
N GLU A 588 -0.36 5.36 25.87
CA GLU A 588 -0.01 4.32 26.85
C GLU A 588 -0.10 2.89 26.29
N ASN A 589 -0.66 2.67 25.08
CA ASN A 589 -0.94 1.34 24.50
C ASN A 589 -0.35 1.13 23.09
N THR A 590 0.77 1.78 22.79
CA THR A 590 1.40 1.67 21.46
C THR A 590 2.34 0.48 21.43
N LEU A 591 1.91 -0.64 20.83
CA LEU A 591 2.81 -1.76 20.54
C LEU A 591 3.94 -1.30 19.62
N GLY A 592 5.15 -1.77 19.93
CA GLY A 592 6.31 -1.57 19.09
C GLY A 592 6.21 -2.43 17.82
N ARG A 593 6.91 -1.98 16.78
CA ARG A 593 6.97 -2.66 15.49
C ARG A 593 7.27 -4.17 15.59
N ARG A 594 8.27 -4.55 16.40
CA ARG A 594 8.68 -5.97 16.56
C ARG A 594 7.59 -6.84 17.18
N GLU A 595 6.71 -6.25 17.99
CA GLU A 595 5.62 -6.99 18.63
C GLU A 595 4.51 -7.27 17.61
N ILE A 596 4.25 -6.34 16.70
CA ILE A 596 3.32 -6.55 15.58
C ILE A 596 3.85 -7.62 14.63
N ASP A 597 5.13 -7.53 14.25
CA ASP A 597 5.81 -8.56 13.43
C ASP A 597 5.64 -9.94 14.08
N GLY A 598 5.97 -10.06 15.37
CA GLY A 598 5.85 -11.33 16.11
C GLY A 598 4.42 -11.87 16.20
N LEU A 599 3.39 -11.01 16.28
CA LEU A 599 1.99 -11.46 16.26
C LEU A 599 1.57 -12.01 14.89
N LEU A 600 2.00 -11.35 13.82
CA LEU A 600 1.72 -11.77 12.45
C LEU A 600 2.43 -13.08 12.11
N ASP A 601 3.73 -13.17 12.42
CA ASP A 601 4.53 -14.37 12.21
C ASP A 601 3.95 -15.56 12.98
N ASN A 602 3.60 -15.37 14.26
CA ASN A 602 2.99 -16.41 15.08
C ASN A 602 1.66 -16.92 14.49
N VAL A 603 0.81 -16.05 13.95
CA VAL A 603 -0.43 -16.49 13.28
C VAL A 603 -0.15 -17.33 12.05
N LEU A 604 0.83 -16.93 11.24
CA LEU A 604 1.18 -17.64 10.01
C LEU A 604 1.90 -18.97 10.29
N GLU A 605 2.74 -19.02 11.32
CA GLU A 605 3.43 -20.25 11.77
C GLU A 605 2.42 -21.28 12.30
N GLU A 606 1.51 -20.87 13.19
CA GLU A 606 0.45 -21.74 13.70
C GLU A 606 -0.45 -22.27 12.57
N LEU A 607 -0.83 -21.39 11.63
CA LEU A 607 -1.59 -21.78 10.44
C LEU A 607 -0.84 -22.84 9.61
N SER A 608 0.45 -22.62 9.34
CA SER A 608 1.28 -23.56 8.56
C SER A 608 1.45 -24.90 9.27
N ALA A 609 1.67 -24.89 10.59
CA ALA A 609 1.82 -26.10 11.39
C ALA A 609 0.51 -26.91 11.39
N ALA A 610 -0.63 -26.26 11.59
CA ALA A 610 -1.93 -26.91 11.61
C ALA A 610 -2.35 -27.44 10.22
N ALA A 611 -2.04 -26.72 9.14
CA ALA A 611 -2.29 -27.16 7.77
C ALA A 611 -1.41 -28.36 7.34
N SER A 612 -0.20 -28.50 7.92
CA SER A 612 0.64 -29.67 7.67
C SER A 612 0.07 -30.92 8.35
N ASN A 613 -0.42 -30.79 9.58
CA ASN A 613 -1.04 -31.90 10.31
C ASN A 613 -2.33 -32.40 9.63
N SER A 614 -3.12 -31.51 9.01
CA SER A 614 -4.33 -31.91 8.29
C SER A 614 -4.06 -32.67 6.99
N GLN A 615 -2.85 -32.58 6.44
CA GLN A 615 -2.44 -33.38 5.28
C GLN A 615 -1.94 -34.78 5.66
N GLU A 616 -1.41 -34.99 6.87
CA GLU A 616 -0.95 -36.31 7.34
C GLU A 616 -2.09 -37.23 7.80
N GLU A 617 -3.25 -36.68 8.18
CA GLU A 617 -4.43 -37.45 8.61
C GLU A 617 -5.38 -37.86 7.45
N ARG A 618 -5.11 -37.43 6.21
CA ARG A 618 -5.83 -37.83 4.99
C ARG A 618 -5.12 -38.97 4.27
#